data_AF-A0A3M1HTK1-F1
#
_entry.id   AF-A0A3M1HTK1-F1
#
_cell.length_a   1.000
_cell.length_b   1.000
_cell.length_c   1.000
_cell.angle_alpha   90.00
_cell.angle_beta   90.00
_cell.angle_gamma   90.00
#
_symmetry.space_group_name_H-M   'P 1'
#
loop_
_entity.id
_entity.type
_entity.pdbx_description
1 polymer ?
#
loop_
_entity_poly.entity_id
_entity_poly.type
_entity_poly.pdbx_seq_one_letter_code
_entity_poly.pdbx_strand_id
1 'polypeptide(L)'
;MAWVMTATIGGIAAIHGQGMVSRLFAGGMGLVGLGMALFIVGEAVDPWTIFATAGGLLCAPVVPAAIVGVALWGYARRMSARTAKGMRLLKQALGFRRFVETADAPRIRALVDQDPGYIERTLPYVAAFGLLPAWGAQAAELAPDASWLEGMEIVDVAALGWLAEGAIMLLGEAAADAW
;
A
#
# COMPACT_ATOMS: atom_id res chain seq x y z
N MET A 1 -20.75 28.39 2.49
CA MET A 1 -20.31 27.24 3.30
C MET A 1 -20.10 25.97 2.45
N ALA A 2 -20.99 25.60 1.51
CA ALA A 2 -20.84 24.39 0.69
C ALA A 2 -19.72 24.40 -0.37
N TRP A 3 -19.23 25.59 -0.76
CA TRP A 3 -18.23 25.74 -1.85
C TRP A 3 -16.78 25.46 -1.43
N VAL A 4 -16.49 25.42 -0.13
CA VAL A 4 -15.13 25.17 0.36
C VAL A 4 -14.81 23.67 0.43
N MET A 5 -15.81 22.79 0.54
CA MET A 5 -15.60 21.34 0.68
C MET A 5 -15.32 20.62 -0.64
N THR A 6 -15.80 21.13 -1.77
CA THR A 6 -15.56 20.51 -3.10
C THR A 6 -14.13 20.75 -3.60
N ALA A 7 -13.50 21.84 -3.20
CA ALA A 7 -12.12 22.18 -3.58
C ALA A 7 -11.09 21.23 -2.92
N THR A 8 -11.34 20.78 -1.70
CA THR A 8 -10.42 19.89 -0.96
C THR A 8 -10.41 18.47 -1.53
N ILE A 9 -11.55 17.98 -2.02
CA ILE A 9 -11.65 16.64 -2.66
C ILE A 9 -10.95 16.64 -4.03
N GLY A 10 -10.96 17.77 -4.75
CA GLY A 10 -10.27 17.93 -6.04
C GLY A 10 -8.74 17.99 -5.91
N GLY A 11 -8.22 18.55 -4.81
CA GLY A 11 -6.77 18.73 -4.59
C GLY A 11 -6.00 17.43 -4.35
N ILE A 12 -6.61 16.43 -3.72
CA ILE A 12 -5.95 15.16 -3.38
C ILE A 12 -5.80 14.24 -4.63
N ALA A 13 -6.61 14.44 -5.66
CA ALA A 13 -6.56 13.66 -6.90
C ALA A 13 -5.39 14.01 -7.83
N ALA A 14 -4.69 15.12 -7.59
CA ALA A 14 -3.72 15.68 -8.53
C ALA A 14 -2.29 15.08 -8.43
N ILE A 15 -1.97 14.26 -7.42
CA ILE A 15 -0.55 14.00 -7.09
C ILE A 15 -0.01 12.63 -7.58
N HIS A 16 -0.78 11.69 -8.13
CA HIS A 16 -0.21 10.40 -8.58
C HIS A 16 -0.65 9.92 -9.98
N GLY A 17 0.34 9.80 -10.88
CA GLY A 17 0.40 8.82 -11.98
C GLY A 17 -0.83 8.71 -12.89
N GLN A 18 -1.01 9.70 -13.76
CA GLN A 18 -2.18 9.87 -14.61
C GLN A 18 -2.36 8.79 -15.69
N GLY A 19 -3.60 8.35 -15.88
CA GLY A 19 -4.07 7.68 -17.09
C GLY A 19 -5.05 6.54 -16.83
N MET A 20 -4.63 5.54 -16.05
CA MET A 20 -5.42 4.33 -15.84
C MET A 20 -6.27 4.37 -14.57
N VAL A 21 -5.69 4.87 -13.46
CA VAL A 21 -6.38 4.93 -12.17
C VAL A 21 -7.51 5.96 -12.20
N SER A 22 -7.31 7.12 -12.84
CA SER A 22 -8.36 8.14 -12.97
C SER A 22 -9.54 7.69 -13.84
N ARG A 23 -9.32 6.88 -14.88
CA ARG A 23 -10.41 6.32 -15.72
C ARG A 23 -11.18 5.22 -14.99
N LEU A 24 -10.52 4.46 -14.13
CA LEU A 24 -11.13 3.43 -13.29
C LEU A 24 -11.88 4.03 -12.09
N PHE A 25 -11.37 5.11 -11.49
CA PHE A 25 -12.07 5.88 -10.48
C PHE A 25 -13.26 6.65 -11.08
N ALA A 26 -13.11 7.29 -12.23
CA ALA A 26 -14.21 7.97 -12.92
C ALA A 26 -15.33 7.01 -13.36
N GLY A 27 -14.97 5.83 -13.89
CA GLY A 27 -15.93 4.78 -14.22
C GLY A 27 -16.66 4.21 -13.00
N GLY A 28 -15.96 4.11 -11.87
CA GLY A 28 -16.51 3.58 -10.61
C GLY A 28 -17.40 4.57 -9.89
N MET A 29 -16.96 5.82 -9.80
CA MET A 29 -17.77 6.92 -9.28
C MET A 29 -19.00 7.17 -10.15
N GLY A 30 -18.92 6.93 -11.47
CA GLY A 30 -20.09 6.96 -12.36
C GLY A 30 -21.11 5.85 -12.06
N LEU A 31 -20.65 4.61 -11.82
CA LEU A 31 -21.51 3.48 -11.44
C LEU A 31 -22.08 3.62 -10.02
N VAL A 32 -21.29 4.12 -9.07
CA VAL A 32 -21.74 4.42 -7.70
C VAL A 32 -22.70 5.59 -7.70
N GLY A 33 -22.43 6.66 -8.46
CA GLY A 33 -23.32 7.79 -8.63
C GLY A 33 -24.63 7.42 -9.31
N LEU A 34 -24.60 6.54 -10.32
CA LEU A 34 -25.79 5.98 -10.95
C LEU A 34 -26.57 5.09 -9.98
N GLY A 35 -25.90 4.25 -9.19
CA GLY A 35 -26.51 3.44 -8.15
C GLY A 35 -27.18 4.30 -7.08
N MET A 36 -26.55 5.40 -6.68
CA MET A 36 -27.07 6.37 -5.71
C MET A 36 -28.25 7.18 -6.29
N ALA A 37 -28.21 7.53 -7.57
CA ALA A 37 -29.35 8.15 -8.26
C ALA A 37 -30.54 7.20 -8.37
N LEU A 38 -30.30 5.91 -8.68
CA LEU A 38 -31.35 4.88 -8.69
C LEU A 38 -31.90 4.60 -7.29
N PHE A 39 -31.08 4.71 -6.24
CA PHE A 39 -31.53 4.63 -4.86
C PHE A 39 -32.46 5.80 -4.51
N ILE A 40 -32.08 7.03 -4.86
CA ILE A 40 -32.91 8.23 -4.67
C ILE A 40 -34.23 8.14 -5.46
N VAL A 41 -34.21 7.57 -6.67
CA VAL A 41 -35.42 7.32 -7.48
C VAL A 41 -36.26 6.17 -6.88
N GLY A 42 -35.62 5.20 -6.23
CA GLY A 42 -36.29 4.11 -5.52
C GLY A 42 -37.05 4.58 -4.28
N GLU A 43 -36.54 5.59 -3.57
CA GLU A 43 -37.19 6.25 -2.44
C GLU A 43 -38.44 7.07 -2.85
N ALA A 44 -38.70 7.25 -4.15
CA ALA A 44 -39.96 7.81 -4.65
C ALA A 44 -41.11 6.77 -4.67
N VAL A 45 -40.82 5.51 -4.34
CA VAL A 45 -41.81 4.47 -4.07
C VAL A 45 -41.98 4.41 -2.55
N ASP A 46 -43.14 4.82 -2.05
CA ASP A 46 -43.43 4.92 -0.62
C ASP A 46 -42.92 3.69 0.16
N PRO A 47 -41.93 3.85 1.07
CA PRO A 47 -41.33 2.75 1.82
C PRO A 47 -42.35 1.88 2.57
N TRP A 48 -43.51 2.46 2.90
CA TRP A 48 -44.66 1.80 3.48
C TRP A 48 -45.22 0.65 2.62
N THR A 49 -45.22 0.79 1.30
CA THR A 49 -45.77 -0.22 0.38
C THR A 49 -44.87 -1.46 0.25
N ILE A 50 -43.56 -1.26 0.33
CA ILE A 50 -42.55 -2.32 0.31
C ILE A 50 -42.52 -3.05 1.67
N PHE A 51 -42.64 -2.32 2.78
CA PHE A 51 -42.68 -2.93 4.12
C PHE A 51 -43.98 -3.70 4.40
N ALA A 52 -45.11 -3.28 3.80
CA ALA A 52 -46.43 -3.90 4.01
C ALA A 52 -46.62 -5.25 3.29
N THR A 53 -45.74 -5.61 2.35
CA THR A 53 -45.79 -6.91 1.65
C THR A 53 -44.66 -7.80 2.13
N ALA A 54 -44.98 -9.03 2.53
CA ALA A 54 -44.01 -10.02 3.04
C ALA A 54 -42.82 -10.30 2.09
N GLY A 55 -42.94 -9.96 0.80
CA GLY A 55 -41.85 -10.03 -0.18
C GLY A 55 -40.84 -8.87 -0.12
N GLY A 56 -41.21 -7.69 0.39
CA GLY A 56 -40.35 -6.50 0.38
C GLY A 56 -39.21 -6.54 1.40
N LEU A 57 -39.39 -7.23 2.53
CA LEU A 57 -38.34 -7.39 3.55
C LEU A 57 -37.11 -8.16 3.05
N LEU A 58 -37.30 -9.10 2.11
CA LEU A 58 -36.22 -9.90 1.53
C LEU A 58 -35.61 -9.21 0.31
N CYS A 59 -36.41 -8.52 -0.49
CA CYS A 59 -35.91 -7.82 -1.68
C CYS A 59 -35.11 -6.55 -1.35
N ALA A 60 -35.45 -5.84 -0.27
CA ALA A 60 -34.82 -4.57 0.10
C ALA A 60 -33.30 -4.65 0.37
N PRO A 61 -32.75 -5.64 1.10
CA PRO A 61 -31.30 -5.77 1.28
C PRO A 61 -30.61 -6.59 0.17
N VAL A 62 -31.32 -7.53 -0.46
CA VAL A 62 -30.73 -8.46 -1.45
C VAL A 62 -30.41 -7.77 -2.76
N VAL A 63 -31.27 -6.86 -3.23
CA VAL A 63 -31.06 -6.18 -4.51
C VAL A 63 -29.84 -5.24 -4.47
N PRO A 64 -29.67 -4.37 -3.45
CA PRO A 64 -28.45 -3.56 -3.32
C PRO A 64 -27.19 -4.42 -3.13
N ALA A 65 -27.26 -5.47 -2.31
CA ALA A 65 -26.12 -6.36 -2.10
C ALA A 65 -25.71 -7.10 -3.38
N ALA A 66 -26.67 -7.51 -4.21
CA ALA A 66 -26.39 -8.11 -5.52
C ALA A 66 -25.76 -7.10 -6.49
N ILE A 67 -26.23 -5.86 -6.51
CA ILE A 67 -25.65 -4.79 -7.36
C ILE A 67 -24.20 -4.50 -6.94
N VAL A 68 -23.94 -4.36 -5.63
CA VAL A 68 -22.58 -4.16 -5.10
C VAL A 68 -21.70 -5.38 -5.38
N GLY A 69 -22.23 -6.60 -5.22
CA GLY A 69 -21.51 -7.84 -5.53
C GLY A 69 -21.12 -7.94 -7.00
N VAL A 70 -22.02 -7.61 -7.93
CA VAL A 70 -21.73 -7.58 -9.37
C VAL A 70 -20.72 -6.49 -9.72
N ALA A 71 -20.85 -5.30 -9.12
CA ALA A 71 -19.89 -4.22 -9.30
C ALA A 71 -18.49 -4.63 -8.80
N LEU A 72 -18.38 -5.17 -7.59
CA LEU A 72 -17.13 -5.66 -7.01
C LEU A 72 -16.54 -6.81 -7.83
N TRP A 73 -17.35 -7.71 -8.38
CA TRP A 73 -16.86 -8.78 -9.24
C TRP A 73 -16.31 -8.26 -10.57
N GLY A 74 -16.97 -7.29 -11.18
CA GLY A 74 -16.47 -6.58 -12.37
C GLY A 74 -15.16 -5.82 -12.09
N TYR A 75 -15.09 -5.19 -10.91
CA TYR A 75 -13.88 -4.50 -10.44
C TYR A 75 -12.74 -5.48 -10.14
N ALA A 76 -12.99 -6.57 -9.43
CA ALA A 76 -11.99 -7.58 -9.07
C ALA A 76 -11.34 -8.19 -10.31
N ARG A 77 -12.13 -8.45 -11.37
CA ARG A 77 -11.62 -8.93 -12.66
C ARG A 77 -10.74 -7.93 -13.40
N ARG A 78 -10.95 -6.63 -13.19
CA ARG A 78 -10.06 -5.57 -13.73
C ARG A 78 -8.90 -5.22 -12.81
N MET A 79 -9.04 -5.46 -11.51
CA MET A 79 -8.02 -5.18 -10.48
C MET A 79 -6.92 -6.26 -10.43
N SER A 80 -7.12 -7.42 -11.07
CA SER A 80 -6.06 -8.42 -11.30
C SER A 80 -4.96 -7.95 -12.28
N ALA A 81 -4.89 -6.65 -12.57
CA ALA A 81 -3.84 -6.03 -13.34
C ALA A 81 -2.54 -6.06 -12.53
N ARG A 82 -1.79 -7.17 -12.64
CA ARG A 82 -0.33 -7.13 -12.63
C ARG A 82 0.08 -6.21 -13.76
N THR A 83 0.10 -4.90 -13.49
CA THR A 83 0.43 -3.90 -14.50
C THR A 83 1.82 -4.23 -15.06
N ALA A 84 2.02 -4.08 -16.37
CA ALA A 84 3.31 -4.40 -16.98
C ALA A 84 4.46 -3.64 -16.30
N LYS A 85 4.20 -2.40 -15.86
CA LYS A 85 5.11 -1.57 -15.07
C LYS A 85 5.38 -2.18 -13.68
N GLY A 86 4.35 -2.55 -12.92
CA GLY A 86 4.50 -3.17 -11.61
C GLY A 86 5.24 -4.49 -11.66
N MET A 87 4.98 -5.32 -12.69
CA MET A 87 5.68 -6.57 -12.91
C MET A 87 7.17 -6.37 -13.24
N ARG A 88 7.52 -5.32 -14.02
CA ARG A 88 8.93 -4.98 -14.31
C ARG A 88 9.67 -4.56 -13.05
N LEU A 89 9.07 -3.68 -12.25
CA LEU A 89 9.62 -3.25 -10.96
C LEU A 89 9.79 -4.43 -10.00
N LEU A 90 8.78 -5.30 -9.90
CA LEU A 90 8.87 -6.50 -9.07
C LEU A 90 10.00 -7.42 -9.53
N LYS A 91 10.16 -7.63 -10.84
CA LYS A 91 11.28 -8.43 -11.38
C LYS A 91 12.63 -7.82 -11.06
N GLN A 92 12.78 -6.49 -11.17
CA GLN A 92 14.00 -5.79 -10.81
C GLN A 92 14.31 -5.91 -9.32
N ALA A 93 13.31 -5.71 -8.46
CA ALA A 93 13.45 -5.86 -7.01
C ALA A 93 13.85 -7.30 -6.61
N LEU A 94 13.23 -8.32 -7.22
CA LEU A 94 13.60 -9.72 -7.00
C LEU A 94 15.00 -10.06 -7.53
N GLY A 95 15.44 -9.40 -8.61
CA GLY A 95 16.80 -9.52 -9.13
C GLY A 95 17.82 -8.91 -8.17
N PHE A 96 17.53 -7.71 -7.67
CA PHE A 96 18.35 -7.04 -6.66
C PHE A 96 18.45 -7.86 -5.37
N ARG A 97 17.32 -8.38 -4.86
CA ARG A 97 17.32 -9.26 -3.68
C ARG A 97 18.23 -10.47 -3.88
N ARG A 98 18.12 -11.16 -5.03
CA ARG A 98 18.99 -12.30 -5.36
C ARG A 98 20.46 -11.90 -5.46
N PHE A 99 20.75 -10.74 -6.02
CA PHE A 99 22.10 -10.19 -6.04
C PHE A 99 22.63 -10.02 -4.63
N VAL A 100 21.90 -9.36 -3.73
CA VAL A 100 22.29 -9.16 -2.32
C VAL A 100 22.48 -10.49 -1.58
N GLU A 101 21.62 -11.49 -1.83
CA GLU A 101 21.74 -12.82 -1.21
C GLU A 101 22.97 -13.62 -1.68
N THR A 102 23.47 -13.36 -2.90
CA THR A 102 24.51 -14.19 -3.54
C THR A 102 25.78 -13.40 -3.93
N ALA A 103 25.85 -12.13 -3.56
CA ALA A 103 26.97 -11.29 -3.93
C ALA A 103 28.18 -11.60 -3.04
N ASP A 104 29.23 -12.14 -3.63
CA ASP A 104 30.52 -12.25 -2.96
C ASP A 104 31.25 -10.89 -2.93
N ALA A 105 32.18 -10.71 -1.98
CA ALA A 105 32.96 -9.48 -1.82
C ALA A 105 33.60 -8.93 -3.12
N PRO A 106 34.16 -9.74 -4.04
CA PRO A 106 34.72 -9.23 -5.30
C PRO A 106 33.67 -8.56 -6.21
N ARG A 107 32.42 -9.04 -6.17
CA ARG A 107 31.33 -8.52 -7.00
C ARG A 107 30.82 -7.19 -6.46
N ILE A 108 30.79 -7.03 -5.13
CA ILE A 108 30.46 -5.75 -4.49
C ILE A 108 31.60 -4.75 -4.72
N ARG A 109 32.87 -5.18 -4.61
CA ARG A 109 34.05 -4.33 -4.87
C ARG A 109 33.99 -3.66 -6.24
N ALA A 110 33.67 -4.41 -7.28
CA ALA A 110 33.53 -3.86 -8.63
C ALA A 110 32.45 -2.78 -8.77
N LEU A 111 31.43 -2.75 -7.89
CA LEU A 111 30.41 -1.70 -7.86
C LEU A 111 30.86 -0.50 -7.02
N VAL A 112 31.57 -0.75 -5.92
CA VAL A 112 32.17 0.29 -5.07
C VAL A 112 33.27 1.06 -5.83
N ASP A 113 34.06 0.38 -6.65
CA ASP A 113 35.09 1.00 -7.49
C ASP A 113 34.49 1.99 -8.51
N GLN A 114 33.24 1.79 -8.92
CA GLN A 114 32.51 2.68 -9.82
C GLN A 114 31.82 3.82 -9.07
N ASP A 115 31.26 3.53 -7.90
CA ASP A 115 30.57 4.49 -7.03
C ASP A 115 31.01 4.28 -5.58
N PRO A 116 31.91 5.12 -5.04
CA PRO A 116 32.36 5.02 -3.66
C PRO A 116 31.22 5.11 -2.64
N GLY A 117 30.08 5.71 -3.00
CA GLY A 117 28.88 5.83 -2.16
C GLY A 117 27.87 4.69 -2.34
N TYR A 118 28.24 3.60 -3.02
CA TYR A 118 27.32 2.52 -3.35
C TYR A 118 26.77 1.81 -2.10
N ILE A 119 27.62 1.59 -1.10
CA ILE A 119 27.26 0.85 0.11
C ILE A 119 26.20 1.65 0.88
N GLU A 120 26.46 2.93 1.15
CA GLU A 120 25.59 3.85 1.88
C GLU A 120 24.19 3.95 1.25
N ARG A 121 24.14 4.06 -0.08
CA ARG A 121 22.88 4.17 -0.81
C ARG A 121 22.08 2.88 -0.84
N THR A 122 22.76 1.73 -0.75
CA THR A 122 22.14 0.41 -0.90
C THR A 122 21.60 -0.12 0.42
N LEU A 123 22.13 0.34 1.54
CA LEU A 123 21.70 -0.01 2.90
C LEU A 123 20.20 0.03 3.18
N PRO A 124 19.48 1.15 2.98
CA PRO A 124 18.07 1.20 3.35
C PRO A 124 17.24 0.19 2.54
N TYR A 125 17.68 -0.16 1.34
CA TYR A 125 17.04 -1.17 0.51
C TYR A 125 17.32 -2.58 1.02
N VAL A 126 18.56 -2.88 1.40
CA VAL A 126 18.93 -4.18 2.00
C VAL A 126 18.21 -4.38 3.34
N ALA A 127 18.08 -3.31 4.13
CA ALA A 127 17.33 -3.32 5.38
C ALA A 127 15.86 -3.64 5.13
N ALA A 128 15.23 -3.03 4.12
CA ALA A 128 13.86 -3.34 3.74
C ALA A 128 13.64 -4.81 3.31
N PHE A 129 14.69 -5.50 2.84
CA PHE A 129 14.64 -6.92 2.51
C PHE A 129 15.01 -7.85 3.69
N GLY A 130 15.44 -7.32 4.83
CA GLY A 130 15.86 -8.12 5.99
C GLY A 130 17.17 -8.88 5.76
N LEU A 131 18.01 -8.43 4.82
CA LEU A 131 19.26 -9.10 4.44
C LEU A 131 20.51 -8.38 4.98
N LEU A 132 20.32 -7.48 5.94
CA LEU A 132 21.37 -6.63 6.51
C LEU A 132 22.56 -7.43 7.07
N PRO A 133 22.36 -8.52 7.84
CA PRO A 133 23.47 -9.28 8.41
C PRO A 133 24.35 -9.96 7.36
N ALA A 134 23.72 -10.61 6.37
CA ALA A 134 24.43 -11.35 5.32
C ALA A 134 25.23 -10.41 4.41
N TRP A 135 24.63 -9.29 4.01
CA TRP A 135 25.25 -8.31 3.14
C TRP A 135 26.27 -7.44 3.88
N GLY A 136 25.98 -7.06 5.13
CA GLY A 136 26.85 -6.23 5.97
C GLY A 136 28.23 -6.86 6.19
N ALA A 137 28.28 -8.19 6.42
CA ALA A 137 29.54 -8.92 6.55
C ALA A 137 30.44 -8.80 5.31
N GLN A 138 29.84 -8.83 4.11
CA GLN A 138 30.57 -8.71 2.84
C GLN A 138 30.98 -7.26 2.55
N ALA A 139 30.13 -6.30 2.93
CA ALA A 139 30.39 -4.87 2.75
C ALA A 139 31.47 -4.34 3.72
N ALA A 140 31.50 -4.83 4.96
CA ALA A 140 32.48 -4.44 5.97
C ALA A 140 33.92 -4.79 5.57
N GLU A 141 34.13 -5.90 4.83
CA GLU A 141 35.44 -6.26 4.27
C GLU A 141 35.95 -5.22 3.25
N LEU A 142 35.04 -4.50 2.59
CA LEU A 142 35.35 -3.57 1.51
C LEU A 142 35.46 -2.12 1.97
N ALA A 143 34.75 -1.75 3.03
CA ALA A 143 34.75 -0.42 3.60
C ALA A 143 35.17 -0.46 5.09
N PRO A 144 36.48 -0.59 5.37
CA PRO A 144 36.99 -0.67 6.74
C PRO A 144 36.74 0.61 7.56
N ASP A 145 36.52 1.75 6.90
CA ASP A 145 36.22 3.04 7.54
C ASP A 145 34.73 3.21 7.90
N ALA A 146 33.87 2.25 7.51
CA ALA A 146 32.43 2.32 7.73
C ALA A 146 32.01 1.82 9.12
N SER A 147 32.42 2.53 10.17
CA SER A 147 32.04 2.25 11.57
C SER A 147 30.53 2.22 11.82
N TRP A 148 29.75 2.84 10.93
CA TRP A 148 28.29 2.82 10.95
C TRP A 148 27.69 1.45 10.56
N LEU A 149 28.44 0.55 9.90
CA LEU A 149 28.02 -0.84 9.60
C LEU A 149 27.95 -1.73 10.85
N GLU A 150 28.88 -1.53 11.79
CA GLU A 150 29.01 -2.37 12.99
C GLU A 150 27.76 -2.32 13.89
N GLY A 151 27.07 -1.17 13.93
CA GLY A 151 25.84 -1.00 14.71
C GLY A 151 24.57 -1.57 14.07
N MET A 152 24.62 -2.02 12.81
CA MET A 152 23.41 -2.41 12.05
C MET A 152 23.16 -3.93 12.01
N GLU A 153 24.11 -4.75 12.43
CA GLU A 153 23.95 -6.21 12.53
C GLU A 153 22.83 -6.62 13.50
N ILE A 154 22.54 -5.76 14.49
CA ILE A 154 21.53 -5.96 15.53
C ILE A 154 20.10 -5.51 15.16
N VAL A 155 19.92 -4.83 14.02
CA VAL A 155 18.62 -4.29 13.64
C VAL A 155 17.82 -5.33 12.85
N ASP A 156 17.14 -6.21 13.58
CA ASP A 156 16.10 -7.07 12.99
C ASP A 156 14.83 -6.24 12.76
N VAL A 157 14.38 -6.16 11.51
CA VAL A 157 13.15 -5.43 11.14
C VAL A 157 11.91 -6.07 11.78
N ALA A 158 11.96 -7.37 12.08
CA ALA A 158 10.93 -8.02 12.87
C ALA A 158 10.98 -7.56 14.33
N ALA A 159 12.17 -7.43 14.92
CA ALA A 159 12.34 -6.84 16.26
C ALA A 159 11.87 -5.37 16.31
N LEU A 160 12.09 -4.59 15.25
CA LEU A 160 11.52 -3.25 15.13
C LEU A 160 9.98 -3.25 15.12
N GLY A 161 9.35 -4.26 14.53
CA GLY A 161 7.90 -4.43 14.57
C GLY A 161 7.39 -4.65 16.00
N TRP A 162 8.01 -5.57 16.74
CA TRP A 162 7.68 -5.83 18.15
C TRP A 162 7.95 -4.62 19.05
N LEU A 163 9.04 -3.88 18.81
CA LEU A 163 9.36 -2.66 19.55
C LEU A 163 8.38 -1.51 19.26
N ALA A 164 7.89 -1.40 18.03
CA ALA A 164 6.89 -0.40 17.66
C ALA A 164 5.54 -0.69 18.34
N GLU A 165 5.11 -1.95 18.41
CA GLU A 165 3.90 -2.34 19.15
C GLU A 165 4.03 -2.05 20.65
N GLY A 166 5.20 -2.32 21.24
CA GLY A 166 5.51 -1.96 22.62
C GLY A 166 5.50 -0.45 22.87
N ALA A 167 6.06 0.34 21.96
CA ALA A 167 6.04 1.80 22.04
C ALA A 167 4.63 2.39 21.89
N ILE A 168 3.79 1.80 21.03
CA ILE A 168 2.38 2.21 20.88
C ILE A 168 1.57 1.87 22.14
N MET A 169 1.81 0.72 22.77
CA MET A 169 1.23 0.37 24.08
C MET A 169 1.64 1.36 25.16
N LEU A 170 2.93 1.69 25.26
CA LEU A 170 3.45 2.64 26.26
C LEU A 170 2.94 4.06 26.04
N LEU A 171 2.82 4.50 24.78
CA LEU A 171 2.20 5.80 24.45
C LEU A 171 0.70 5.81 24.73
N GLY A 172 0.01 4.67 24.56
CA GLY A 172 -1.41 4.52 24.91
C GLY A 172 -1.66 4.58 26.41
N GLU A 173 -0.79 3.95 27.21
CA GLU A 173 -0.87 3.96 28.67
C GLU A 173 -0.51 5.33 29.25
N ALA A 174 0.57 5.97 28.77
CA ALA A 174 0.93 7.33 29.16
C ALA A 174 -0.14 8.38 28.75
N ALA A 175 -0.90 8.13 27.68
CA ALA A 175 -2.02 8.98 27.29
C ALA A 175 -3.29 8.72 28.11
N ALA A 176 -3.45 7.53 28.70
CA ALA A 176 -4.57 7.20 29.59
C ALA A 176 -4.40 7.83 30.98
N ASP A 177 -3.17 8.00 31.43
CA ASP A 177 -2.84 8.63 32.73
C ASP A 177 -2.86 10.17 32.68
N ALA A 178 -2.98 10.76 31.50
CA ALA A 178 -2.94 12.20 31.27
C ALA A 178 -4.32 12.89 31.28
N TRP A 179 -5.41 12.15 31.53
CA TRP A 179 -6.80 12.65 31.65
C TRP A 179 -7.49 12.04 32.87
#